data_AF-A0A316U170-F1
#
_entry.id   AF-A0A316U170-F1
#
_cell.length_a   1.000
_cell.length_b   1.000
_cell.length_c   1.000
_cell.angle_alpha   90.00
_cell.angle_beta   90.00
_cell.angle_gamma   90.00
#
_symmetry.space_group_name_H-M   'P 1'
#
loop_
_entity.id
_entity.type
_entity.pdbx_description
1 polymer ?
#
loop_
_entity_poly.entity_id
_entity_poly.type
_entity_poly.pdbx_seq_one_letter_code
_entity_poly.pdbx_strand_id
1 'polypeptide(L)'
;MASQVDSILYRDFPSTIGLSREDLEELLGRPEHQQQAQQRAAQQGLDASDAYLEAFVDSLPEVRALFDEHARLLKESEAKAARNLALQPGLEALRAETQHYHDRAVAAEQQWPRAEAEMKEAYKRFAPSSMHSQLVHDASRLHQQSEALASAFVDGLPLDIEGTTPNVRIEHALFTKRYREMRTEYHKLNLIAERWASGTVQWE
;
A
#
# COMPACT_ATOMS: atom_id res chain seq x y z
N MET A 1 14.23 -80.53 -30.26
CA MET A 1 13.57 -79.22 -30.47
C MET A 1 13.67 -78.45 -29.17
N ALA A 2 14.60 -77.50 -29.09
CA ALA A 2 14.75 -76.62 -27.93
C ALA A 2 14.45 -75.20 -28.42
N SER A 3 13.42 -74.61 -27.84
CA SER A 3 12.88 -73.29 -28.13
C SER A 3 13.93 -72.21 -27.85
N GLN A 4 14.31 -71.45 -28.89
CA GLN A 4 15.06 -70.21 -28.72
C GLN A 4 14.19 -69.23 -27.94
N VAL A 5 14.60 -68.92 -26.71
CA VAL A 5 14.01 -67.86 -25.92
C VAL A 5 14.60 -66.56 -26.44
N ASP A 6 13.83 -65.80 -27.23
CA ASP A 6 14.17 -64.43 -27.61
C ASP A 6 14.10 -63.52 -26.36
N SER A 7 15.12 -63.60 -25.52
CA SER A 7 15.37 -62.62 -24.45
C SER A 7 16.11 -61.42 -25.04
N ILE A 8 15.75 -60.22 -24.60
CA ILE A 8 16.35 -58.94 -25.01
C ILE A 8 17.88 -58.96 -24.81
N LEU A 9 18.35 -59.72 -23.82
CA LEU A 9 19.77 -59.98 -23.56
C LEU A 9 20.51 -60.63 -24.75
N TYR A 10 19.84 -61.46 -25.55
CA TYR A 10 20.43 -62.11 -26.74
C TYR A 10 20.65 -61.14 -27.90
N ARG A 11 19.88 -60.06 -27.96
CA ARG A 11 19.95 -59.08 -29.04
C ARG A 11 21.07 -58.07 -28.84
N ASP A 12 21.28 -57.65 -27.59
CA ASP A 12 22.20 -56.55 -27.28
C ASP A 12 23.62 -57.04 -26.94
N PHE A 13 23.78 -58.32 -26.56
CA PHE A 13 25.08 -58.90 -26.19
C PHE A 13 25.35 -60.24 -26.89
N PRO A 14 25.65 -60.25 -28.20
CA PRO A 14 25.87 -61.50 -28.94
C PRO A 14 27.12 -62.27 -28.50
N SER A 15 28.07 -61.60 -27.82
CA SER A 15 29.29 -62.22 -27.28
C SER A 15 29.05 -63.09 -26.05
N THR A 16 27.90 -62.97 -25.39
CA THR A 16 27.56 -63.80 -24.21
C THR A 16 26.82 -65.08 -24.58
N ILE A 17 26.51 -65.28 -25.86
CA ILE A 17 25.74 -66.43 -26.37
C ILE A 17 26.48 -67.77 -26.18
N GLY A 18 27.82 -67.74 -26.18
CA GLY A 18 28.67 -68.93 -26.06
C GLY A 18 29.22 -69.19 -24.66
N LEU A 19 28.97 -68.31 -23.69
CA LEU A 19 29.49 -68.46 -22.33
C LEU A 19 28.64 -69.47 -21.57
N SER A 20 29.26 -70.57 -21.16
CA SER A 20 28.63 -71.50 -20.22
C SER A 20 28.48 -70.82 -18.86
N ARG A 21 27.58 -71.34 -18.02
CA ARG A 21 27.44 -70.88 -16.64
C ARG A 21 28.78 -70.94 -15.88
N GLU A 22 29.60 -71.94 -16.19
CA GLU A 22 30.94 -72.11 -15.63
C GLU A 22 31.91 -71.01 -16.10
N ASP A 23 31.84 -70.61 -17.38
CA ASP A 23 32.65 -69.49 -17.89
C ASP A 23 32.26 -68.15 -17.28
N LEU A 24 30.96 -67.94 -17.01
CA LEU A 24 30.48 -66.76 -16.27
C LEU A 24 30.96 -66.79 -14.82
N GLU A 25 30.93 -67.95 -14.17
CA GLU A 25 31.48 -68.16 -12.82
C GLU A 25 33.02 -67.96 -12.78
N GLU A 26 33.74 -68.31 -13.84
CA GLU A 26 35.18 -68.06 -13.99
C GLU A 26 35.50 -66.57 -14.22
N LEU A 27 34.68 -65.88 -15.02
CA LEU A 27 34.79 -64.43 -15.23
C LEU A 27 34.47 -63.64 -13.94
N LEU A 28 33.48 -64.13 -13.17
CA LEU A 28 33.13 -63.68 -11.81
C LEU A 28 34.21 -64.04 -10.77
N GLY A 29 35.03 -65.06 -11.04
CA GLY A 29 36.14 -65.53 -10.21
C GLY A 29 37.45 -64.77 -10.40
N ARG A 30 37.52 -63.77 -11.31
CA ARG A 30 38.75 -62.99 -11.51
C ARG A 30 39.09 -62.17 -10.26
N PRO A 31 40.30 -62.36 -9.69
CA PRO A 31 40.68 -61.79 -8.39
C PRO A 31 40.73 -60.25 -8.40
N GLU A 32 40.94 -59.63 -9.57
CA GLU A 32 41.04 -58.17 -9.68
C GLU A 32 39.69 -57.46 -9.46
N HIS A 33 38.59 -58.04 -9.93
CA HIS A 33 37.25 -57.49 -9.73
C HIS A 33 36.70 -57.82 -8.33
N GLN A 34 37.03 -58.99 -7.78
CA GLN A 34 36.67 -59.36 -6.41
C GLN A 34 37.38 -58.49 -5.36
N GLN A 35 38.65 -58.14 -5.55
CA GLN A 35 39.38 -57.31 -4.59
C GLN A 35 38.84 -55.87 -4.51
N GLN A 36 38.41 -55.28 -5.63
CA GLN A 36 37.79 -53.95 -5.63
C GLN A 36 36.36 -53.96 -5.05
N ALA A 37 35.57 -55.00 -5.34
CA ALA A 37 34.22 -55.15 -4.80
C ALA A 37 34.23 -55.43 -3.28
N GLN A 38 35.15 -56.28 -2.80
CA GLN A 38 35.29 -56.59 -1.37
C GLN A 38 35.72 -55.37 -0.53
N GLN A 39 36.55 -54.48 -1.09
CA GLN A 39 36.96 -53.25 -0.39
C GLN A 39 35.81 -52.24 -0.24
N ARG A 40 34.88 -52.17 -1.22
CA ARG A 40 33.70 -51.29 -1.15
C ARG A 40 32.58 -51.88 -0.27
N ALA A 41 32.34 -53.18 -0.39
CA ALA A 41 31.38 -53.92 0.45
C ALA A 41 31.68 -53.74 1.95
N ALA A 42 32.97 -53.80 2.33
CA ALA A 42 33.40 -53.62 3.72
C ALA A 42 33.20 -52.19 4.26
N GLN A 43 33.13 -51.17 3.40
CA GLN A 43 32.94 -49.76 3.80
C GLN A 43 31.46 -49.37 3.92
N GLN A 44 30.57 -50.07 3.20
CA GLN A 44 29.15 -49.73 3.11
C GLN A 44 28.23 -50.78 3.77
N GLY A 45 28.77 -51.88 4.28
CA GLY A 45 27.99 -52.94 4.95
C GLY A 45 27.09 -53.74 4.01
N LEU A 46 27.45 -53.80 2.72
CA LEU A 46 26.69 -54.48 1.67
C LEU A 46 27.28 -55.87 1.41
N ASP A 47 26.45 -56.83 1.04
CA ASP A 47 26.91 -58.15 0.59
C ASP A 47 27.78 -58.00 -0.67
N ALA A 48 28.82 -58.83 -0.81
CA ALA A 48 29.80 -58.71 -1.91
C ALA A 48 29.17 -58.83 -3.32
N SER A 49 28.02 -59.51 -3.43
CA SER A 49 27.20 -59.59 -4.64
C SER A 49 26.53 -58.27 -4.98
N ASP A 50 26.06 -57.53 -3.98
CA ASP A 50 25.32 -56.27 -4.16
C ASP A 50 26.27 -55.15 -4.57
N ALA A 51 27.45 -55.08 -3.95
CA ALA A 51 28.50 -54.14 -4.35
C ALA A 51 29.01 -54.38 -5.78
N TYR A 52 28.98 -55.64 -6.24
CA TYR A 52 29.35 -55.98 -7.62
C TYR A 52 28.24 -55.63 -8.61
N LEU A 53 26.97 -55.90 -8.27
CA LEU A 53 25.83 -55.51 -9.08
C LEU A 53 25.74 -53.98 -9.22
N GLU A 54 25.98 -53.23 -8.16
CA GLU A 54 26.05 -51.76 -8.19
C GLU A 54 27.17 -51.27 -9.10
N ALA A 55 28.37 -51.84 -8.99
CA ALA A 55 29.49 -51.50 -9.88
C ALA A 55 29.22 -51.85 -11.36
N PHE A 56 28.49 -52.94 -11.63
CA PHE A 56 28.07 -53.32 -12.97
C PHE A 56 27.00 -52.36 -13.52
N VAL A 57 26.00 -52.00 -12.71
CA VAL A 57 24.95 -51.04 -13.07
C VAL A 57 25.54 -49.65 -13.31
N ASP A 58 26.50 -49.21 -12.50
CA ASP A 58 27.23 -47.95 -12.69
C ASP A 58 28.12 -47.94 -13.94
N SER A 59 28.51 -49.12 -14.43
CA SER A 59 29.27 -49.25 -15.67
C SER A 59 28.41 -49.08 -16.92
N LEU A 60 27.07 -49.18 -16.81
CA LEU A 60 26.16 -48.99 -17.93
C LEU A 60 26.14 -47.52 -18.36
N PRO A 61 26.33 -47.21 -19.65
CA PRO A 61 26.47 -45.83 -20.13
C PRO A 61 25.19 -45.00 -19.94
N GLU A 62 24.02 -45.63 -20.03
CA GLU A 62 22.72 -44.99 -19.85
C GLU A 62 22.49 -44.58 -18.39
N VAL A 63 22.85 -45.47 -17.45
CA VAL A 63 22.78 -45.19 -16.00
C VAL A 63 23.74 -44.07 -15.62
N ARG A 64 24.96 -44.07 -16.17
CA ARG A 64 25.92 -42.98 -15.96
C ARG A 64 25.43 -41.64 -16.52
N ALA A 65 24.82 -41.64 -17.70
CA ALA A 65 24.23 -40.44 -18.28
C ALA A 65 23.08 -39.89 -17.41
N LEU A 66 22.24 -40.77 -16.86
CA LEU A 66 21.19 -40.39 -15.91
C LEU A 66 21.74 -39.81 -14.61
N PHE A 67 22.81 -40.39 -14.05
CA PHE A 67 23.47 -39.84 -12.87
C PHE A 67 24.10 -38.47 -13.14
N ASP A 68 24.74 -38.29 -14.29
CA ASP A 68 25.31 -37.01 -14.71
C ASP A 68 24.21 -35.94 -14.89
N GLU A 69 23.08 -36.31 -15.50
CA GLU A 69 21.91 -35.43 -15.64
C GLU A 69 21.31 -35.08 -14.28
N HIS A 70 21.14 -36.07 -13.39
CA HIS A 70 20.64 -35.86 -12.04
C HIS A 70 21.57 -34.93 -11.24
N ALA A 71 22.89 -35.14 -11.31
CA ALA A 71 23.87 -34.27 -10.68
C ALA A 71 23.82 -32.84 -11.24
N ARG A 72 23.57 -32.67 -12.55
CA ARG A 72 23.37 -31.35 -13.16
C ARG A 72 22.10 -30.67 -12.62
N LEU A 73 20.98 -31.38 -12.56
CA LEU A 73 19.72 -30.85 -12.06
C LEU A 73 19.82 -30.45 -10.58
N LEU A 74 20.50 -31.26 -9.75
CA LEU A 74 20.77 -30.91 -8.36
C LEU A 74 21.55 -29.59 -8.26
N LYS A 75 22.67 -29.46 -8.99
CA LYS A 75 23.45 -28.22 -9.00
C LYS A 75 22.64 -27.01 -9.46
N GLU A 76 21.79 -27.18 -10.47
CA GLU A 76 20.89 -26.10 -10.92
C GLU A 76 19.86 -25.73 -9.86
N SER A 77 19.29 -26.73 -9.16
CA SER A 77 18.34 -26.51 -8.08
C SER A 77 18.99 -25.77 -6.89
N GLU A 78 20.21 -26.16 -6.52
CA GLU A 78 21.00 -25.53 -5.47
C GLU A 78 21.35 -24.09 -5.84
N ALA A 79 21.75 -23.85 -7.09
CA ALA A 79 22.03 -22.50 -7.59
C ALA A 79 20.76 -21.61 -7.57
N LYS A 80 19.59 -22.15 -7.91
CA LYS A 80 18.31 -21.44 -7.80
C LYS A 80 17.95 -21.15 -6.34
N ALA A 81 18.12 -22.13 -5.45
CA ALA A 81 17.88 -21.95 -4.02
C ALA A 81 18.80 -20.87 -3.42
N ALA A 82 20.09 -20.90 -3.76
CA ALA A 82 21.06 -19.89 -3.33
C ALA A 82 20.70 -18.47 -3.82
N ARG A 83 20.24 -18.34 -5.08
CA ARG A 83 19.75 -17.07 -5.61
C ARG A 83 18.51 -16.57 -4.88
N ASN A 84 17.55 -17.45 -4.58
CA ASN A 84 16.35 -17.09 -3.84
C ASN A 84 16.69 -16.60 -2.42
N LEU A 85 17.59 -17.30 -1.72
CA LEU A 85 18.08 -16.91 -0.40
C LEU A 85 18.81 -15.56 -0.43
N ALA A 86 19.61 -15.30 -1.48
CA ALA A 86 20.30 -14.03 -1.64
C ALA A 86 19.33 -12.85 -1.88
N LEU A 87 18.18 -13.09 -2.53
CA LEU A 87 17.16 -12.07 -2.80
C LEU A 87 16.21 -11.82 -1.63
N GLN A 88 16.03 -12.81 -0.75
CA GLN A 88 15.15 -12.73 0.42
C GLN A 88 15.31 -11.44 1.25
N PRO A 89 16.50 -11.00 1.67
CA PRO A 89 16.64 -9.81 2.50
C PRO A 89 16.18 -8.53 1.79
N GLY A 90 16.44 -8.41 0.47
CA GLY A 90 15.98 -7.27 -0.31
C GLY A 90 14.46 -7.22 -0.44
N LEU A 91 13.82 -8.37 -0.64
CA LEU A 91 12.36 -8.48 -0.71
C LEU A 91 11.69 -8.22 0.65
N GLU A 92 12.30 -8.68 1.74
CA GLU A 92 11.81 -8.41 3.10
C GLU A 92 11.95 -6.93 3.46
N ALA A 93 13.07 -6.29 3.10
CA ALA A 93 13.25 -4.85 3.26
C ALA A 93 12.21 -4.06 2.47
N LEU A 94 12.00 -4.40 1.19
CA LEU A 94 10.98 -3.76 0.37
C LEU A 94 9.57 -3.97 0.93
N ARG A 95 9.26 -5.19 1.41
CA ARG A 95 7.97 -5.48 2.04
C ARG A 95 7.76 -4.61 3.29
N ALA A 96 8.77 -4.50 4.15
CA ALA A 96 8.69 -3.66 5.35
C ALA A 96 8.49 -2.17 4.99
N GLU A 97 9.18 -1.68 3.97
CA GLU A 97 9.03 -0.30 3.48
C GLU A 97 7.62 -0.05 2.91
N THR A 98 7.12 -0.95 2.07
CA THR A 98 5.75 -0.83 1.53
C THR A 98 4.69 -0.89 2.63
N GLN A 99 4.87 -1.76 3.62
CA GLN A 99 3.98 -1.83 4.78
C GLN A 99 4.01 -0.52 5.57
N HIS A 100 5.19 0.06 5.80
CA HIS A 100 5.33 1.33 6.50
C HIS A 100 4.58 2.47 5.79
N TYR A 101 4.73 2.61 4.46
CA TYR A 101 4.01 3.64 3.71
C TYR A 101 2.51 3.39 3.66
N HIS A 102 2.10 2.12 3.55
CA HIS A 102 0.69 1.74 3.60
C HIS A 102 0.06 2.12 4.95
N ASP A 103 0.70 1.76 6.06
CA ASP A 103 0.21 2.08 7.40
C ASP A 103 0.13 3.60 7.62
N ARG A 104 1.09 4.37 7.09
CA ARG A 104 1.06 5.83 7.12
C ARG A 104 -0.09 6.40 6.30
N ALA A 105 -0.36 5.84 5.12
CA ALA A 105 -1.47 6.27 4.27
C ALA A 105 -2.82 5.98 4.95
N VAL A 106 -2.99 4.78 5.52
CA VAL A 106 -4.19 4.40 6.29
C VAL A 106 -4.38 5.31 7.51
N ALA A 107 -3.31 5.62 8.24
CA ALA A 107 -3.38 6.54 9.37
C ALA A 107 -3.81 7.96 8.95
N ALA A 108 -3.30 8.45 7.81
CA ALA A 108 -3.70 9.74 7.25
C ALA A 108 -5.17 9.73 6.78
N GLU A 109 -5.61 8.65 6.14
CA GLU A 109 -7.01 8.47 5.73
C GLU A 109 -7.95 8.47 6.93
N GLN A 110 -7.57 7.83 8.03
CA GLN A 110 -8.36 7.85 9.28
C GLN A 110 -8.42 9.26 9.90
N GLN A 111 -7.38 10.08 9.74
CA GLN A 111 -7.34 11.45 10.26
C GLN A 111 -8.07 12.45 9.35
N TRP A 112 -8.24 12.13 8.06
CA TRP A 112 -8.82 13.01 7.06
C TRP A 112 -10.23 13.53 7.41
N PRO A 113 -11.20 12.70 7.86
CA PRO A 113 -12.54 13.18 8.20
C PRO A 113 -12.55 14.25 9.29
N ARG A 114 -11.63 14.15 10.26
CA ARG A 114 -11.49 15.13 11.32
C ARG A 114 -10.96 16.46 10.78
N ALA A 115 -9.88 16.41 9.99
CA ALA A 115 -9.31 17.61 9.37
C ALA A 115 -10.33 18.28 8.42
N GLU A 116 -11.08 17.49 7.67
CA GLU A 116 -12.15 17.98 6.79
C GLU A 116 -13.29 18.62 7.58
N ALA A 117 -13.69 18.04 8.72
CA ALA A 117 -14.69 18.62 9.60
C ALA A 117 -14.23 19.96 10.20
N GLU A 118 -12.98 20.03 10.67
CA GLU A 118 -12.37 21.26 11.20
C GLU A 118 -12.30 22.34 10.09
N MET A 119 -11.89 21.98 8.87
CA MET A 119 -11.87 22.89 7.73
C MET A 119 -13.28 23.38 7.36
N LYS A 120 -14.26 22.46 7.28
CA LYS A 120 -15.66 22.82 7.00
C LYS A 120 -16.20 23.75 8.07
N GLU A 121 -15.90 23.51 9.34
CA GLU A 121 -16.33 24.37 10.44
C GLU A 121 -15.72 25.77 10.36
N ALA A 122 -14.42 25.87 10.09
CA ALA A 122 -13.76 27.15 9.86
C ALA A 122 -14.38 27.90 8.66
N TYR A 123 -14.68 27.17 7.57
CA TYR A 123 -15.25 27.76 6.36
C TYR A 123 -16.73 28.16 6.50
N LYS A 124 -17.50 27.57 7.43
CA LYS A 124 -18.93 27.93 7.65
C LYS A 124 -19.14 29.43 7.82
N ARG A 125 -18.22 30.14 8.47
CA ARG A 125 -18.31 31.60 8.71
C ARG A 125 -18.11 32.42 7.44
N PHE A 126 -17.30 31.90 6.52
CA PHE A 126 -16.98 32.52 5.23
C PHE A 126 -17.84 31.97 4.09
N ALA A 127 -18.74 31.03 4.39
CA ALA A 127 -19.70 30.54 3.42
C ALA A 127 -20.55 31.74 2.92
N PRO A 128 -20.79 31.86 1.60
CA PRO A 128 -21.54 32.99 1.04
C PRO A 128 -22.90 33.21 1.71
N SER A 129 -23.58 32.13 2.09
CA SER A 129 -24.85 32.17 2.83
C SER A 129 -24.72 32.71 4.26
N SER A 130 -23.62 32.40 4.95
CA SER A 130 -23.33 32.93 6.29
C SER A 130 -23.00 34.41 6.23
N MET A 131 -22.15 34.83 5.28
CA MET A 131 -21.80 36.23 5.07
C MET A 131 -23.03 37.07 4.68
N HIS A 132 -23.88 36.55 3.79
CA HIS A 132 -25.13 37.21 3.42
C HIS A 132 -26.07 37.35 4.63
N SER A 133 -26.23 36.27 5.41
CA SER A 133 -27.01 36.33 6.66
C SER A 133 -26.46 37.39 7.61
N GLN A 134 -25.14 37.45 7.81
CA GLN A 134 -24.49 38.46 8.66
C GLN A 134 -24.81 39.89 8.18
N LEU A 135 -24.71 40.17 6.87
CA LEU A 135 -25.08 41.46 6.29
C LEU A 135 -26.54 41.85 6.57
N VAL A 136 -27.47 40.92 6.42
CA VAL A 136 -28.91 41.16 6.69
C VAL A 136 -29.14 41.44 8.18
N HIS A 137 -28.45 40.72 9.07
CA HIS A 137 -28.53 40.94 10.51
C HIS A 137 -27.95 42.30 10.89
N ASP A 138 -26.82 42.69 10.31
CA ASP A 138 -26.19 43.99 10.54
C ASP A 138 -27.06 45.15 10.06
N ALA A 139 -27.66 45.03 8.88
CA ALA A 139 -28.63 46.00 8.38
C ALA A 139 -29.85 46.12 9.33
N SER A 140 -30.40 45.00 9.78
CA SER A 140 -31.52 44.99 10.73
C SER A 140 -31.14 45.61 12.07
N ARG A 141 -29.92 45.35 12.56
CA ARG A 141 -29.38 45.94 13.80
C ARG A 141 -29.21 47.45 13.67
N LEU A 142 -28.64 47.94 12.57
CA LEU A 142 -28.51 49.39 12.31
C LEU A 142 -29.88 50.07 12.23
N HIS A 143 -30.85 49.41 11.61
CA HIS A 143 -32.23 49.90 11.58
C HIS A 143 -32.80 50.05 12.99
N GLN A 144 -32.76 48.99 13.81
CA GLN A 144 -33.23 49.02 15.20
C GLN A 144 -32.51 50.08 16.04
N GLN A 145 -31.19 50.20 15.89
CA GLN A 145 -30.41 51.23 16.61
C GLN A 145 -30.80 52.64 16.18
N SER A 146 -31.06 52.87 14.89
CA SER A 146 -31.49 54.17 14.38
C SER A 146 -32.89 54.53 14.86
N GLU A 147 -33.80 53.56 14.93
CA GLU A 147 -35.15 53.74 15.49
C GLU A 147 -35.08 54.01 16.99
N ALA A 148 -34.29 53.24 17.75
CA ALA A 148 -34.10 53.46 19.18
C ALA A 148 -33.52 54.85 19.49
N LEU A 149 -32.56 55.31 18.68
CA LEU A 149 -32.00 56.66 18.78
C LEU A 149 -33.07 57.72 18.48
N ALA A 150 -33.90 57.52 17.46
CA ALA A 150 -35.01 58.41 17.15
C ALA A 150 -36.06 58.44 18.27
N SER A 151 -36.45 57.29 18.83
CA SER A 151 -37.36 57.21 19.97
C SER A 151 -36.79 57.93 21.18
N ALA A 152 -35.53 57.68 21.55
CA ALA A 152 -34.87 58.36 22.66
C ALA A 152 -34.84 59.88 22.50
N PHE A 153 -34.62 60.36 21.27
CA PHE A 153 -34.66 61.79 20.95
C PHE A 153 -36.08 62.39 21.08
N VAL A 154 -37.12 61.68 20.64
CA VAL A 154 -38.52 62.11 20.77
C VAL A 154 -38.96 62.14 22.24
N ASP A 155 -38.54 61.15 23.02
CA ASP A 155 -38.87 61.02 24.44
C ASP A 155 -38.04 61.98 25.33
N GLY A 156 -37.09 62.71 24.75
CA GLY A 156 -36.21 63.63 25.46
C GLY A 156 -35.25 62.95 26.43
N LEU A 157 -34.98 61.65 26.24
CA LEU A 157 -33.98 60.94 27.03
C LEU A 157 -32.58 61.46 26.69
N PRO A 158 -31.68 61.55 27.69
CA PRO A 158 -30.30 61.90 27.43
C PRO A 158 -29.70 60.88 26.47
N LEU A 159 -29.24 61.37 25.32
CA LEU A 159 -28.49 60.56 24.37
C LEU A 159 -27.17 60.20 25.05
N ASP A 160 -26.83 58.91 25.16
CA ASP A 160 -25.51 58.41 25.59
C ASP A 160 -24.45 58.84 24.57
N ILE A 161 -24.11 60.13 24.62
CA ILE A 161 -23.07 60.78 23.84
C ILE A 161 -22.07 61.26 24.88
N GLU A 162 -20.96 60.53 24.97
CA GLU A 162 -19.86 60.80 25.91
C GLU A 162 -19.53 62.31 25.93
N GLY A 163 -19.77 62.96 27.07
CA GLY A 163 -19.16 64.24 27.43
C GLY A 163 -19.82 65.54 26.95
N THR A 164 -21.06 65.56 26.49
CA THR A 164 -21.70 66.83 26.04
C THR A 164 -22.64 67.42 27.10
N THR A 165 -22.35 68.66 27.54
CA THR A 165 -23.21 69.47 28.42
C THR A 165 -24.58 69.75 27.77
N PRO A 166 -25.68 69.88 28.54
CA PRO A 166 -27.03 69.90 28.03
C PRO A 166 -27.36 71.23 27.35
N ASN A 167 -26.98 71.35 26.09
CA ASN A 167 -27.38 72.46 25.24
C ASN A 167 -28.27 71.89 24.13
N VAL A 168 -29.58 72.06 24.30
CA VAL A 168 -30.65 71.49 23.45
C VAL A 168 -30.41 71.72 21.95
N ARG A 169 -29.77 72.84 21.56
CA ARG A 169 -29.44 73.12 20.16
C ARG A 169 -28.26 72.29 19.64
N ILE A 170 -27.26 72.02 20.49
CA ILE A 170 -26.11 71.18 20.16
C ILE A 170 -26.56 69.71 20.07
N GLU A 171 -27.46 69.29 20.96
CA GLU A 171 -28.06 67.95 20.96
C GLU A 171 -28.84 67.66 19.67
N HIS A 172 -29.61 68.61 19.15
CA HIS A 172 -30.34 68.44 17.88
C HIS A 172 -29.40 68.30 16.67
N ALA A 173 -28.32 69.10 16.62
CA ALA A 173 -27.34 69.01 15.53
C ALA A 173 -26.56 67.67 15.58
N LEU A 174 -26.20 67.22 16.78
CA LEU A 174 -25.52 65.93 16.98
C LEU A 174 -26.43 64.74 16.66
N PHE A 175 -27.70 64.79 17.08
CA PHE A 175 -28.73 63.81 16.72
C PHE A 175 -28.84 63.68 15.21
N THR A 176 -29.09 64.79 14.50
CA THR A 176 -29.30 64.76 13.04
C THR A 176 -28.08 64.22 12.30
N LYS A 177 -26.87 64.56 12.75
CA LYS A 177 -25.63 64.01 12.18
C LYS A 177 -25.55 62.49 12.37
N ARG A 178 -25.67 62.01 13.61
CA ARG A 178 -25.53 60.58 13.96
C ARG A 178 -26.63 59.73 13.32
N TYR A 179 -27.87 60.21 13.33
CA TYR A 179 -29.00 59.54 12.69
C TYR A 179 -28.80 59.43 11.17
N ARG A 180 -28.32 60.50 10.52
CA ARG A 180 -27.99 60.46 9.09
C ARG A 180 -26.88 59.46 8.79
N GLU A 181 -25.80 59.48 9.57
CA GLU A 181 -24.69 58.52 9.41
C GLU A 181 -25.21 57.08 9.48
N MET A 182 -25.93 56.72 10.54
CA MET A 182 -26.51 55.38 10.72
C MET A 182 -27.46 54.97 9.59
N ARG A 183 -28.32 55.90 9.12
CA ARG A 183 -29.24 55.62 8.00
C ARG A 183 -28.50 55.45 6.68
N THR A 184 -27.46 56.24 6.43
CA THR A 184 -26.65 56.07 5.21
C THR A 184 -25.94 54.72 5.20
N GLU A 185 -25.43 54.26 6.34
CA GLU A 185 -24.81 52.93 6.48
C GLU A 185 -25.85 51.81 6.30
N TYR A 186 -27.02 51.93 6.95
CA TYR A 186 -28.14 51.02 6.75
C TYR A 186 -28.50 50.85 5.27
N HIS A 187 -28.73 51.95 4.55
CA HIS A 187 -29.11 51.88 3.13
C HIS A 187 -27.99 51.31 2.26
N LYS A 188 -26.71 51.58 2.57
CA LYS A 188 -25.58 50.95 1.87
C LYS A 188 -25.59 49.43 2.06
N LEU A 189 -25.70 48.95 3.31
CA LEU A 189 -25.72 47.52 3.60
C LEU A 189 -26.95 46.83 2.99
N ASN A 190 -28.12 47.47 3.06
CA ASN A 190 -29.35 46.91 2.49
C ASN A 190 -29.25 46.79 0.96
N LEU A 191 -28.69 47.78 0.28
CA LEU A 191 -28.47 47.74 -1.16
C LEU A 191 -27.45 46.66 -1.56
N ILE A 192 -26.41 46.46 -0.76
CA ILE A 192 -25.45 45.35 -0.95
C ILE A 192 -26.16 44.00 -0.76
N ALA A 193 -26.98 43.86 0.30
CA ALA A 193 -27.74 42.64 0.56
C ALA A 193 -28.73 42.33 -0.56
N GLU A 194 -29.46 43.31 -1.07
CA GLU A 194 -30.38 43.16 -2.21
C GLU A 194 -29.65 42.73 -3.48
N ARG A 195 -28.51 43.37 -3.80
CA ARG A 195 -27.67 42.99 -4.96
C ARG A 195 -27.09 41.59 -4.83
N TRP A 196 -26.76 41.17 -3.61
CA TRP A 196 -26.32 39.80 -3.33
C TRP A 196 -27.47 38.82 -3.58
N ALA A 197 -28.66 39.11 -3.03
CA ALA A 197 -29.84 38.27 -3.21
C ALA A 197 -30.28 38.15 -4.68
N SER A 198 -30.11 39.20 -5.49
CA SER A 198 -30.38 39.18 -6.93
C SER A 198 -29.31 38.44 -7.76
N GLY A 199 -28.26 37.89 -7.13
CA GLY A 199 -27.19 37.17 -7.80
C GLY A 199 -26.31 38.05 -8.71
N THR A 200 -26.41 39.37 -8.57
CA THR A 200 -25.68 40.34 -9.41
C THR A 200 -24.27 40.60 -8.88
N VAL A 201 -23.93 40.06 -7.71
CA VAL A 201 -22.57 40.10 -7.15
C VAL A 201 -21.81 38.89 -7.66
N GLN A 202 -20.99 39.09 -8.69
CA GLN A 202 -19.93 38.15 -9.07
C GLN A 202 -18.70 38.45 -8.22
N TRP A 203 -18.28 37.47 -7.43
CA TRP A 203 -16.97 37.50 -6.76
C TRP A 203 -15.97 36.92 -7.76
N GLU A 204 -15.23 37.78 -8.47
CA GLU A 204 -13.99 37.40 -9.17
C GLU A 204 -12.81 37.35 -8.18
#